data_AF-A0A924MJ62-F1
#
_entry.id   AF-A0A924MJ62-F1
#
_cell.length_a   1.000
_cell.length_b   1.000
_cell.length_c   1.000
_cell.angle_alpha   90.00
_cell.angle_beta   90.00
_cell.angle_gamma   90.00
#
_symmetry.space_group_name_H-M   'P 1'
#
loop_
_entity.id
_entity.type
_entity.pdbx_description
1 polymer ?
#
loop_
_entity_poly.entity_id
_entity_poly.type
_entity_poly.pdbx_seq_one_letter_code
_entity_poly.pdbx_strand_id
1 'polypeptide(L)'
;MSVVKAKKHLGQHFLMDKNIAEKIVNSLIHHDKYQQVLEVGPGMGVLSDFLLQKKEFETHLIDIDTESFLFLQKKYPDLGDKLLNEDFLKLNFKDVFDASFAIIGNFPYNISSQILFKVLDNRNQVPEVVGMFQKEVAERCTAKAGSKEYGILSVFLQAYYKCEYLFT
;
A
#
# COMPACT_ATOMS: atom_id res chain seq x y z
N MET A 1 -20.86 -17.05 -0.73
CA MET A 1 -19.51 -16.65 -0.25
C MET A 1 -19.69 -15.45 0.67
N SER A 2 -19.23 -15.54 1.91
CA SER A 2 -19.38 -14.48 2.90
C SER A 2 -18.49 -13.28 2.53
N VAL A 3 -19.10 -12.13 2.29
CA VAL A 3 -18.41 -10.85 2.08
C VAL A 3 -17.67 -10.48 3.37
N VAL A 4 -16.39 -10.14 3.27
CA VAL A 4 -15.60 -9.63 4.41
C VAL A 4 -16.24 -8.34 4.89
N LYS A 5 -16.51 -8.25 6.20
CA LYS A 5 -17.12 -7.06 6.79
C LYS A 5 -16.04 -6.08 7.23
N ALA A 6 -16.22 -4.81 6.91
CA ALA A 6 -15.31 -3.75 7.32
C ALA A 6 -15.29 -3.61 8.86
N LYS A 7 -14.10 -3.63 9.44
CA LYS A 7 -13.85 -3.47 10.86
C LYS A 7 -13.40 -2.04 11.14
N LYS A 8 -14.26 -1.26 11.79
CA LYS A 8 -13.98 0.16 12.10
C LYS A 8 -12.69 0.37 12.90
N HIS A 9 -12.38 -0.53 13.84
CA HIS A 9 -11.17 -0.41 14.67
C HIS A 9 -9.87 -0.63 13.88
N LEU A 10 -9.94 -1.30 12.72
CA LEU A 10 -8.82 -1.45 11.79
C LEU A 10 -8.76 -0.32 10.75
N GLY A 11 -9.67 0.66 10.79
CA GLY A 11 -9.68 1.76 9.81
C GLY A 11 -9.98 1.32 8.38
N GLN A 12 -10.64 0.17 8.19
CA GLN A 12 -10.94 -0.38 6.87
C GLN A 12 -12.01 0.43 6.13
N HIS A 13 -11.68 0.89 4.92
CA HIS A 13 -12.60 1.49 3.96
C HIS A 13 -12.44 0.76 2.62
N PHE A 14 -13.35 -0.14 2.27
CA PHE A 14 -13.21 -0.89 1.03
C PHE A 14 -13.48 -0.02 -0.20
N LEU A 15 -12.49 0.03 -1.10
CA LEU A 15 -12.64 0.58 -2.43
C LEU A 15 -13.51 -0.36 -3.27
N MET A 16 -14.62 0.14 -3.81
CA MET A 16 -15.53 -0.63 -4.66
C MET A 16 -15.42 -0.27 -6.15
N ASP A 17 -14.82 0.88 -6.46
CA ASP A 17 -14.67 1.35 -7.84
C ASP A 17 -13.43 0.71 -8.48
N LYS A 18 -13.69 -0.18 -9.43
CA LYS A 18 -12.66 -0.88 -10.20
C LYS A 18 -11.83 0.04 -11.11
N ASN A 19 -12.42 1.11 -11.64
CA ASN A 19 -11.68 2.07 -12.47
C ASN A 19 -10.66 2.83 -11.62
N ILE A 20 -11.02 3.18 -10.39
CA ILE A 20 -10.09 3.81 -9.45
C ILE A 20 -9.00 2.82 -9.04
N ALA A 21 -9.36 1.57 -8.74
CA ALA A 21 -8.38 0.53 -8.41
C ALA A 21 -7.36 0.31 -9.54
N GLU A 22 -7.84 0.20 -10.78
CA GLU A 22 -6.98 0.08 -11.96
C GLU A 22 -6.07 1.31 -12.14
N LYS A 23 -6.60 2.53 -11.95
CA LYS A 23 -5.78 3.75 -11.99
C LYS A 23 -4.69 3.78 -10.93
N ILE A 24 -4.99 3.33 -9.70
CA ILE A 24 -4.00 3.24 -8.62
C ILE A 24 -2.89 2.26 -9.04
N VAL A 25 -3.24 1.06 -9.51
CA VAL A 25 -2.26 0.06 -9.93
C VAL A 25 -1.42 0.53 -11.11
N ASN A 26 -2.04 1.17 -12.11
CA ASN A 26 -1.34 1.75 -13.26
C ASN A 26 -0.50 2.99 -12.92
N SER A 27 -0.59 3.52 -11.70
CA SER A 27 0.26 4.61 -11.24
C SER A 27 1.62 4.15 -10.74
N LEU A 28 1.84 2.83 -10.60
CA LEU A 28 3.19 2.28 -10.41
C LEU A 28 3.98 2.46 -11.70
N ILE A 29 5.00 3.31 -11.66
CA ILE A 29 5.78 3.67 -12.85
C ILE A 29 6.87 2.64 -13.12
N HIS A 30 7.35 1.95 -12.08
CA HIS A 30 8.29 0.84 -12.20
C HIS A 30 9.52 1.21 -13.04
N HIS A 31 10.34 2.13 -12.52
CA HIS A 31 11.57 2.62 -13.17
C HIS A 31 12.72 1.57 -13.24
N ASP A 32 12.40 0.29 -13.49
CA ASP A 32 13.32 -0.86 -13.40
C ASP A 32 14.04 -0.99 -12.05
N LYS A 33 13.46 -0.40 -10.99
CA LYS A 33 14.06 -0.32 -9.64
C LYS A 33 13.63 -1.46 -8.72
N TYR A 34 12.62 -2.21 -9.10
CA TYR A 34 12.05 -3.31 -8.31
C TYR A 34 11.38 -4.28 -9.26
N GLN A 35 11.12 -5.50 -8.81
CA GLN A 35 10.17 -6.43 -9.46
C GLN A 35 9.08 -6.86 -8.49
N GLN A 36 9.38 -6.83 -7.20
CA GLN A 36 8.48 -7.22 -6.14
C GLN A 36 7.59 -6.03 -5.75
N VAL A 37 6.32 -6.30 -5.50
CA VAL A 37 5.34 -5.32 -5.07
C VAL A 37 4.60 -5.88 -3.86
N LEU A 38 4.54 -5.12 -2.77
CA LEU A 38 3.79 -5.45 -1.57
C LEU A 38 2.50 -4.62 -1.52
N GLU A 39 1.35 -5.28 -1.64
CA GLU A 39 0.05 -4.69 -1.37
C GLU A 39 -0.27 -4.75 0.13
N VAL A 40 -0.47 -3.59 0.76
CA VAL A 40 -0.83 -3.46 2.18
C VAL A 40 -2.33 -3.25 2.32
N GLY A 41 -2.97 -4.10 3.13
CA GLY A 41 -4.41 -4.04 3.38
C GLY A 41 -5.25 -4.35 2.13
N PRO A 42 -5.02 -5.49 1.45
CA PRO A 42 -5.77 -5.88 0.26
C PRO A 42 -7.28 -6.02 0.51
N GLY A 43 -7.71 -6.38 1.73
CA GLY A 43 -9.12 -6.53 2.06
C GLY A 43 -9.82 -7.57 1.17
N MET A 44 -10.72 -7.12 0.29
CA MET A 44 -11.39 -7.98 -0.69
C MET A 44 -10.59 -8.19 -1.99
N GLY A 45 -9.36 -7.68 -2.04
CA GLY A 45 -8.40 -7.85 -3.13
C GLY A 45 -8.76 -7.05 -4.38
N VAL A 46 -9.34 -5.86 -4.23
CA VAL A 46 -9.81 -5.04 -5.37
C VAL A 46 -8.63 -4.48 -6.17
N LEU A 47 -7.53 -4.10 -5.51
CA LEU A 47 -6.28 -3.75 -6.20
C LEU A 47 -5.54 -5.03 -6.63
N SER A 48 -5.53 -6.06 -5.78
CA SER A 48 -4.92 -7.36 -6.10
C SER A 48 -5.42 -7.96 -7.42
N ASP A 49 -6.71 -7.81 -7.73
CA ASP A 49 -7.32 -8.28 -8.99
C ASP A 49 -6.60 -7.72 -10.23
N PHE A 50 -6.05 -6.50 -10.15
CA PHE A 50 -5.31 -5.85 -11.22
C PHE A 50 -3.80 -6.08 -11.10
N LEU A 51 -3.24 -6.05 -9.89
CA LEU A 51 -1.82 -6.29 -9.66
C LEU A 51 -1.40 -7.68 -10.15
N LEU A 52 -2.20 -8.71 -9.86
CA LEU A 52 -1.89 -10.09 -10.26
C LEU A 52 -1.97 -10.31 -11.79
N GLN A 53 -2.53 -9.37 -12.55
CA GLN A 53 -2.53 -9.41 -14.01
C GLN A 53 -1.24 -8.83 -14.61
N LYS A 54 -0.46 -8.07 -13.84
CA LYS A 54 0.82 -7.47 -14.24
C LYS A 54 1.93 -8.49 -14.09
N LYS A 55 2.26 -9.20 -15.17
CA LYS A 55 3.26 -10.29 -15.18
C LYS A 55 4.68 -9.81 -14.90
N GLU A 56 4.93 -8.51 -15.06
CA GLU A 56 6.18 -7.85 -14.69
C GLU A 56 6.39 -7.75 -13.16
N PHE A 57 5.32 -7.92 -12.37
CA PHE A 57 5.38 -7.81 -10.91
C PHE A 57 5.27 -9.16 -10.22
N GLU A 58 6.15 -9.35 -9.24
CA GLU A 58 6.00 -10.38 -8.23
C GLU A 58 5.23 -9.81 -7.03
N THR A 59 3.91 -10.02 -7.05
CA THR A 59 2.99 -9.43 -6.06
C THR A 59 2.94 -10.26 -4.77
N HIS A 60 3.12 -9.57 -3.65
CA HIS A 60 2.91 -10.03 -2.29
C HIS A 60 1.75 -9.26 -1.67
N LEU A 61 0.95 -9.92 -0.84
CA LEU A 61 -0.20 -9.33 -0.15
C LEU A 61 0.02 -9.45 1.36
N ILE A 62 -0.20 -8.38 2.13
CA ILE A 62 -0.18 -8.43 3.59
C ILE A 62 -1.45 -7.86 4.19
N ASP A 63 -2.10 -8.64 5.05
CA ASP A 63 -3.26 -8.20 5.83
C ASP A 63 -3.15 -8.69 7.27
N ILE A 64 -3.52 -7.83 8.22
CA ILE A 64 -3.60 -8.20 9.66
C ILE A 64 -4.95 -8.83 9.99
N ASP A 65 -5.97 -8.60 9.16
CA ASP A 65 -7.30 -9.14 9.34
C ASP A 65 -7.38 -10.58 8.83
N THR A 66 -7.42 -11.53 9.76
CA THR A 66 -7.49 -12.97 9.44
C THR A 66 -8.71 -13.33 8.58
N GLU A 67 -9.84 -12.61 8.67
CA GLU A 67 -10.99 -12.86 7.77
C GLU A 67 -10.66 -12.48 6.32
N SER A 68 -9.97 -11.35 6.12
CA SER A 68 -9.50 -10.90 4.80
C SER A 68 -8.47 -11.87 4.26
N PHE A 69 -7.49 -12.28 5.08
CA PHE A 69 -6.50 -13.29 4.72
C PHE A 69 -7.14 -14.60 4.24
N LEU A 70 -8.07 -15.18 5.02
CA LEU A 70 -8.74 -16.45 4.64
C LEU A 70 -9.59 -16.30 3.38
N PHE A 71 -10.17 -15.13 3.15
CA PHE A 71 -10.88 -14.82 1.91
C PHE A 71 -9.92 -14.77 0.72
N LEU A 72 -8.79 -14.06 0.85
CA LEU A 72 -7.77 -13.91 -0.20
C LEU A 72 -7.10 -15.24 -0.52
N GLN A 73 -6.82 -16.08 0.48
CA GLN A 73 -6.26 -17.41 0.28
C GLN A 73 -7.16 -18.29 -0.61
N LYS A 74 -8.49 -18.17 -0.48
CA LYS A 74 -9.45 -18.88 -1.34
C LYS A 74 -9.58 -18.22 -2.72
N LYS A 75 -9.49 -16.90 -2.79
CA LYS A 75 -9.62 -16.14 -4.04
C LYS A 75 -8.39 -16.30 -4.95
N TYR A 76 -7.20 -16.37 -4.34
CA TYR A 76 -5.90 -16.43 -5.01
C TYR A 76 -5.08 -17.62 -4.47
N PRO A 77 -5.48 -18.87 -4.77
CA PRO A 77 -4.82 -20.06 -4.23
C PRO A 77 -3.34 -20.17 -4.63
N ASP A 78 -2.94 -19.53 -5.73
CA ASP A 78 -1.58 -19.59 -6.28
C ASP A 78 -0.59 -18.65 -5.57
N LEU A 79 -1.04 -17.79 -4.65
CA LEU A 79 -0.14 -16.88 -3.93
C LEU A 79 0.81 -17.61 -2.97
N GLY A 80 0.38 -18.72 -2.37
CA GLY A 80 1.18 -19.46 -1.39
C GLY A 80 1.75 -18.54 -0.30
N ASP A 81 3.07 -18.58 -0.11
CA ASP A 81 3.80 -17.80 0.90
C ASP A 81 3.83 -16.29 0.62
N LYS A 82 3.37 -15.85 -0.56
CA LYS A 82 3.27 -14.41 -0.91
C LYS A 82 2.06 -13.73 -0.27
N LEU A 83 1.15 -14.50 0.32
CA LEU A 83 0.03 -13.98 1.12
C LEU A 83 0.40 -14.07 2.60
N LEU A 84 0.63 -12.92 3.22
CA LEU A 84 1.09 -12.78 4.60
C LEU A 84 -0.08 -12.38 5.52
N ASN A 85 -0.24 -13.11 6.62
CA ASN A 85 -1.16 -12.76 7.71
C ASN A 85 -0.38 -12.09 8.86
N GLU A 86 0.10 -10.87 8.63
CA GLU A 86 1.01 -10.18 9.54
C GLU A 86 0.67 -8.71 9.72
N ASP A 87 1.20 -8.11 10.80
CA ASP A 87 1.14 -6.68 11.05
C ASP A 87 2.22 -5.96 10.23
N PHE A 88 1.80 -5.25 9.17
CA PHE A 88 2.70 -4.47 8.32
C PHE A 88 3.64 -3.56 9.12
N LEU A 89 3.18 -2.95 10.23
CA LEU A 89 4.04 -2.06 11.00
C LEU A 89 5.18 -2.80 11.71
N LYS A 90 4.98 -4.08 12.04
CA LYS A 90 5.96 -4.94 12.71
C LYS A 90 6.79 -5.79 11.76
N LEU A 91 6.33 -5.97 10.53
CA LEU A 91 7.05 -6.76 9.52
C LEU A 91 8.48 -6.23 9.32
N ASN A 92 9.47 -7.11 9.41
CA ASN A 92 10.82 -6.81 8.99
C ASN A 92 10.95 -7.15 7.50
N PHE A 93 11.08 -6.13 6.66
CA PHE A 93 11.10 -6.31 5.20
C PHE A 93 12.25 -7.21 4.71
N LYS A 94 13.36 -7.28 5.44
CA LYS A 94 14.49 -8.15 5.09
C LYS A 94 14.19 -9.64 5.18
N ASP A 95 13.16 -10.02 5.92
CA ASP A 95 12.78 -11.43 6.08
C ASP A 95 11.89 -11.90 4.91
N VAL A 96 11.39 -10.95 4.09
CA VAL A 96 10.49 -11.21 2.97
C VAL A 96 11.10 -10.82 1.62
N PHE A 97 11.86 -9.72 1.57
CA PHE A 97 12.38 -9.13 0.35
C PHE A 97 13.91 -9.07 0.35
N ASP A 98 14.52 -9.77 -0.61
CA ASP A 98 15.97 -9.76 -0.86
C ASP A 98 16.43 -8.57 -1.70
N ALA A 99 15.50 -7.84 -2.32
CA ALA A 99 15.77 -6.73 -3.21
C ALA A 99 14.80 -5.57 -2.96
N SER A 100 15.01 -4.44 -3.63
CA SER A 100 14.08 -3.32 -3.59
C SER A 100 12.70 -3.72 -4.11
N PHE A 101 11.65 -3.22 -3.45
CA PHE A 101 10.25 -3.55 -3.73
C PHE A 101 9.38 -2.30 -3.59
N ALA A 102 8.31 -2.21 -4.38
CA ALA A 102 7.34 -1.12 -4.22
C ALA A 102 6.26 -1.49 -3.21
N ILE A 103 5.67 -0.47 -2.59
CA ILE A 103 4.52 -0.64 -1.71
C ILE A 103 3.30 -0.01 -2.38
N ILE A 104 2.20 -0.75 -2.40
CA ILE A 104 0.93 -0.28 -2.91
C ILE A 104 -0.20 -0.55 -1.91
N GLY A 105 -1.26 0.24 -1.92
CA GLY A 105 -2.42 -0.11 -1.13
C GLY A 105 -3.54 0.91 -1.14
N ASN A 106 -4.70 0.43 -0.71
CA ASN A 106 -5.73 1.29 -0.16
C ASN A 106 -5.53 1.32 1.36
N PHE A 107 -4.69 2.26 1.82
CA PHE A 107 -4.12 2.16 3.15
C PHE A 107 -5.17 2.37 4.25
N PRO A 108 -5.10 1.62 5.36
CA PRO A 108 -6.00 1.84 6.49
C PRO A 108 -5.76 3.21 7.13
N TYR A 109 -6.82 4.00 7.27
CA TYR A 109 -6.71 5.42 7.58
C TYR A 109 -6.12 5.71 8.97
N ASN A 110 -6.35 4.81 9.92
CA ASN A 110 -5.84 4.90 11.30
C ASN A 110 -4.31 4.76 11.41
N ILE A 111 -3.65 4.14 10.42
CA ILE A 111 -2.20 3.90 10.44
C ILE A 111 -1.44 4.55 9.27
N SER A 112 -2.10 5.39 8.47
CA SER A 112 -1.51 6.04 7.28
C SER A 112 -0.14 6.68 7.53
N SER A 113 -0.02 7.49 8.59
CA SER A 113 1.22 8.18 8.94
C SER A 113 2.32 7.19 9.35
N GLN A 114 1.96 6.15 10.10
CA GLN A 114 2.87 5.11 10.56
C GLN A 114 3.41 4.29 9.37
N ILE A 115 2.56 4.02 8.37
CA ILE A 115 2.98 3.38 7.12
C ILE A 115 4.03 4.25 6.42
N LEU A 116 3.76 5.55 6.27
CA LEU A 116 4.68 6.48 5.61
C LEU A 116 6.01 6.62 6.36
N PHE A 117 6.00 6.64 7.69
CA PHE A 117 7.24 6.65 8.48
C PHE A 117 8.01 5.33 8.33
N LYS A 118 7.33 4.17 8.35
CA LYS A 118 7.99 2.88 8.12
C LYS A 118 8.63 2.80 6.74
N VAL A 119 7.94 3.30 5.71
CA VAL A 119 8.48 3.44 4.35
C VAL A 119 9.74 4.29 4.36
N LEU A 120 9.72 5.41 5.08
CA LEU A 120 10.86 6.32 5.17
C LEU A 120 12.06 5.68 5.87
N ASP A 121 11.82 4.95 6.96
CA ASP A 121 12.84 4.19 7.69
C ASP A 121 13.50 3.13 6.80
N ASN A 122 12.75 2.60 5.83
CA ASN A 122 13.20 1.58 4.88
C ASN A 122 13.40 2.12 3.45
N ARG A 123 13.62 3.43 3.28
CA ARG A 123 13.66 4.10 1.96
C ARG A 123 14.67 3.54 0.96
N ASN A 124 15.73 2.89 1.46
CA ASN A 124 16.73 2.27 0.58
C ASN A 124 16.21 0.98 -0.07
N GLN A 125 15.21 0.34 0.53
CA GLN A 125 14.53 -0.85 -0.02
C GLN A 125 13.23 -0.49 -0.75
N VAL A 126 12.58 0.62 -0.39
CA VAL A 126 11.28 1.01 -0.95
C VAL A 126 11.45 2.21 -1.90
N PRO A 127 11.77 2.01 -3.19
CA PRO A 127 11.99 3.11 -4.13
C PRO A 127 10.69 3.84 -4.53
N GLU A 128 9.54 3.20 -4.38
CA GLU A 128 8.25 3.73 -4.84
C GLU A 128 7.11 3.29 -3.90
N VAL A 129 6.22 4.24 -3.60
CA VAL A 129 4.98 3.98 -2.86
C VAL A 129 3.82 4.65 -3.59
N VAL A 130 2.77 3.87 -3.85
CA VAL A 130 1.54 4.36 -4.47
C VAL A 130 0.38 3.94 -3.59
N GLY A 131 -0.52 4.85 -3.24
CA GLY A 131 -1.72 4.38 -2.55
C GLY A 131 -2.75 5.44 -2.26
N MET A 132 -3.91 4.96 -1.86
CA MET A 132 -5.02 5.81 -1.45
C MET A 132 -4.89 6.11 0.03
N PHE A 133 -4.97 7.40 0.35
CA PHE A 133 -4.96 7.93 1.71
C PHE A 133 -6.20 8.79 1.92
N GLN A 134 -6.50 9.14 3.17
CA GLN A 134 -7.39 10.26 3.43
C GLN A 134 -6.83 11.52 2.78
N LYS A 135 -7.73 12.31 2.18
CA LYS A 135 -7.38 13.54 1.46
C LYS A 135 -6.43 14.44 2.24
N GLU A 136 -6.69 14.70 3.52
CA GLU A 136 -5.86 15.55 4.37
C GLU A 136 -4.43 15.02 4.55
N VAL A 137 -4.25 13.69 4.56
CA VAL A 137 -2.93 13.06 4.67
C VAL A 137 -2.18 13.20 3.35
N ALA A 138 -2.84 12.93 2.23
CA ALA A 138 -2.25 13.11 0.90
C ALA A 138 -1.84 14.57 0.67
N GLU A 139 -2.73 15.54 0.96
CA GLU A 139 -2.46 16.97 0.87
C GLU A 139 -1.25 17.37 1.72
N ARG A 140 -1.18 16.87 2.97
CA ARG A 140 -0.04 17.11 3.87
C ARG A 140 1.27 16.55 3.31
N CYS A 141 1.28 15.34 2.74
CA CYS A 141 2.49 14.75 2.17
C CYS A 141 3.03 15.57 0.98
N THR A 142 2.15 16.22 0.24
CA THR A 142 2.48 17.02 -0.95
C THR A 142 2.51 18.53 -0.70
N ALA A 143 2.29 18.97 0.53
CA ALA A 143 2.20 20.38 0.88
C ALA A 143 3.52 21.11 0.62
N LYS A 144 3.46 22.34 0.12
CA LYS A 144 4.64 23.20 -0.10
C LYS A 144 5.04 23.89 1.19
N ALA A 145 6.34 24.13 1.36
CA ALA A 145 6.86 24.89 2.50
C ALA A 145 6.12 26.25 2.65
N GLY A 146 5.70 26.57 3.87
CA GLY A 146 4.95 27.78 4.19
C GLY A 146 3.43 27.68 4.03
N SER A 147 2.88 26.56 3.54
CA SER A 147 1.42 26.33 3.58
C SER A 147 0.96 25.89 4.96
N LYS A 148 -0.35 26.03 5.24
CA LYS A 148 -0.96 25.62 6.51
C LYS A 148 -0.88 24.10 6.73
N GLU A 149 -0.94 23.34 5.65
CA GLU A 149 -0.90 21.88 5.62
C GLU A 149 0.52 21.34 5.75
N TYR A 150 1.55 22.18 5.57
CA TYR A 150 2.95 21.79 5.68
C TYR A 150 3.30 21.40 7.12
N GLY A 151 3.89 20.22 7.29
CA GLY A 151 4.25 19.73 8.61
C GLY A 151 5.32 18.65 8.57
N ILE A 152 5.41 17.90 9.67
CA ILE A 152 6.43 16.88 9.90
C ILE A 152 6.51 15.84 8.76
N LEU A 153 5.35 15.37 8.28
CA LEU A 153 5.30 14.41 7.17
C LEU A 153 5.82 15.03 5.87
N SER A 154 5.45 16.29 5.58
CA SER A 154 5.90 17.00 4.39
C SER A 154 7.43 17.12 4.39
N VAL A 155 8.01 17.60 5.51
CA VAL A 155 9.46 17.78 5.65
C VAL A 155 10.20 16.47 5.45
N PHE A 156 9.78 15.42 6.16
CA PHE A 156 10.51 14.16 6.15
C PHE A 156 10.35 13.38 4.86
N LEU A 157 9.14 13.31 4.29
CA LEU A 157 8.96 12.57 3.04
C LEU A 157 9.62 13.30 1.87
N GLN A 158 9.41 14.62 1.74
CA GLN A 158 9.93 15.38 0.60
C GLN A 158 11.47 15.53 0.62
N ALA A 159 12.12 15.28 1.76
CA ALA A 159 13.58 15.24 1.85
C ALA A 159 14.20 14.03 1.11
N TYR A 160 13.43 12.95 0.91
CA TYR A 160 13.93 11.69 0.34
C TYR A 160 13.13 11.17 -0.84
N TYR A 161 11.86 11.58 -0.97
CA TYR A 161 10.96 11.18 -2.03
C TYR A 161 10.42 12.37 -2.79
N LYS A 162 10.12 12.15 -4.08
CA LYS A 162 9.24 13.04 -4.83
C LYS A 162 7.80 12.65 -4.52
N CYS A 163 7.06 13.53 -3.83
CA CYS A 163 5.67 13.29 -3.47
C CYS A 163 4.73 13.97 -4.48
N GLU A 164 3.76 13.24 -5.00
CA GLU A 164 2.78 13.73 -5.98
C GLU A 164 1.36 13.35 -5.58
N TYR A 165 0.41 14.29 -5.77
CA TYR A 165 -1.02 14.04 -5.59
C TYR A 165 -1.61 13.68 -6.95
N LEU A 166 -2.05 12.43 -7.12
CA LEU A 166 -2.43 11.92 -8.44
C LEU A 166 -3.87 12.29 -8.85
N PHE A 167 -4.85 11.93 -8.01
CA PHE A 167 -6.28 12.17 -8.27
C PHE A 167 -7.13 12.00 -6.99
N THR A 168 -8.41 12.40 -7.04
CA THR A 168 -9.41 12.21 -5.97
C THR A 168 -10.77 11.90 -6.54
#